data_AF-A0A1Q3BP71-F1
#
_entry.id   AF-A0A1Q3BP71-F1
#
_cell.length_a   1.000
_cell.length_b   1.000
_cell.length_c   1.000
_cell.angle_alpha   90.00
_cell.angle_beta   90.00
_cell.angle_gamma   90.00
#
_symmetry.space_group_name_H-M   'P 1'
#
loop_
_entity.id
_entity.type
_entity.pdbx_description
1 polymer ?
#
loop_
_entity_poly.entity_id
_entity_poly.type
_entity_poly.pdbx_seq_one_letter_code
_entity_poly.pdbx_strand_id
1 'polypeptide(L)' 'MDLILMYPPHLIALACLYIATVYREKDAIAWFEELRVDMNVVKNISMEILDFYENHRLITDERINVAFNKLAFKP' A
#
# COMPACT_ATOMS: atom_id res chain seq x y z
N MET A 1 3.59 3.96 6.88
CA MET A 1 3.44 2.62 6.30
C MET A 1 3.49 1.65 7.47
N ASP A 2 2.37 1.56 8.18
CA ASP A 2 2.25 0.73 9.38
C ASP A 2 1.57 -0.61 9.05
N LEU A 3 1.40 -0.90 7.75
CA LEU A 3 0.80 -2.13 7.22
C LEU A 3 1.39 -3.38 7.86
N ILE A 4 2.71 -3.44 8.00
CA ILE A 4 3.42 -4.58 8.61
C ILE A 4 3.15 -4.74 10.12
N LEU A 5 2.66 -3.69 10.77
CA LEU A 5 2.31 -3.70 12.19
C LEU A 5 0.82 -3.99 12.40
N MET A 6 -0.01 -3.71 11.40
CA MET A 6 -1.48 -3.81 11.48
C MET A 6 -2.04 -5.09 10.85
N TYR A 7 -1.35 -5.67 9.86
CA TYR A 7 -1.87 -6.78 9.07
C TYR A 7 -0.90 -7.98 9.01
N PRO A 8 -1.43 -9.21 9.04
CA PRO A 8 -0.64 -10.41 8.77
C PRO A 8 0.02 -10.38 7.36
N PRO A 9 1.25 -10.90 7.20
CA PRO A 9 1.99 -10.84 5.92
C PRO A 9 1.24 -11.45 4.72
N HIS A 10 0.44 -12.50 4.93
CA HIS A 10 -0.30 -13.13 3.84
C HIS A 10 -1.42 -12.23 3.26
N LEU A 11 -2.05 -11.39 4.08
CA LEU A 11 -3.06 -10.42 3.60
C LEU A 11 -2.42 -9.30 2.80
N ILE A 12 -1.23 -8.87 3.22
CA ILE A 12 -0.43 -7.88 2.48
C ILE A 12 -0.02 -8.47 1.12
N ALA A 13 0.44 -9.72 1.09
CA ALA A 13 0.77 -10.40 -0.16
C ALA A 13 -0.45 -10.53 -1.10
N LEU A 14 -1.62 -10.86 -0.55
CA LEU A 14 -2.86 -10.93 -1.33
C LEU A 14 -3.28 -9.56 -1.88
N ALA A 15 -3.14 -8.48 -1.12
CA ALA A 15 -3.40 -7.13 -1.61
C ALA A 15 -2.46 -6.75 -2.76
N CYS A 16 -1.16 -7.03 -2.63
CA CYS A 16 -0.19 -6.83 -3.71
C CYS A 16 -0.56 -7.64 -4.97
N LEU A 17 -0.94 -8.91 -4.80
CA LEU A 17 -1.36 -9.76 -5.91
C LEU A 17 -2.65 -9.25 -6.56
N TYR A 18 -3.62 -8.81 -5.75
CA TYR A 18 -4.88 -8.23 -6.23
C TYR A 18 -4.63 -7.00 -7.10
N ILE A 19 -3.80 -6.06 -6.63
CA ILE A 19 -3.38 -4.89 -7.41
C ILE A 19 -2.73 -5.33 -8.73
N ALA A 20 -1.82 -6.31 -8.68
CA ALA A 20 -1.14 -6.82 -9.88
C ALA A 20 -2.11 -7.47 -10.88
N THR A 21 -3.11 -8.22 -10.41
CA THR A 21 -4.13 -8.82 -11.29
C THR A 21 -4.97 -7.75 -12.00
N VAL A 22 -5.36 -6.70 -11.28
CA VAL A 22 -6.09 -5.56 -11.87
C VAL A 22 -5.21 -4.82 -12.87
N TYR A 23 -3.96 -4.50 -12.51
CA TYR A 23 -3.02 -3.78 -13.38
C TYR A 23 -2.67 -4.55 -14.67
N ARG A 24 -2.70 -5.88 -14.62
CA ARG A 24 -2.44 -6.76 -15.78
C ARG A 24 -3.70 -7.19 -16.52
N GLU A 25 -4.87 -6.68 -16.13
CA GLU A 25 -6.18 -7.08 -16.69
C GLU A 25 -6.38 -8.61 -16.66
N LYS A 26 -5.82 -9.26 -15.63
CA LYS A 26 -5.92 -10.71 -15.46
C LYS A 26 -7.15 -11.04 -14.64
N ASP A 27 -8.07 -11.80 -15.23
CA ASP A 27 -9.19 -12.37 -14.48
C ASP A 27 -8.67 -13.41 -13.47
N ALA A 28 -8.90 -13.12 -12.20
CA ALA A 28 -8.52 -13.96 -11.06
C ALA A 28 -9.67 -14.09 -10.04
N ILE A 29 -10.90 -13.68 -10.40
CA ILE A 29 -12.03 -13.60 -9.47
C ILE A 29 -12.29 -14.97 -8.82
N ALA A 30 -12.40 -16.02 -9.64
CA ALA A 30 -12.64 -17.38 -9.16
C ALA A 30 -11.56 -17.86 -8.18
N TRP A 31 -10.28 -17.53 -8.45
CA TRP A 31 -9.18 -17.90 -7.56
C TRP A 31 -9.27 -17.18 -6.21
N PHE A 32 -9.65 -15.89 -6.20
CA PHE A 32 -9.85 -15.15 -4.94
C PHE A 32 -11.06 -15.64 -4.13
N GLU A 33 -12.14 -16.05 -4.79
CA GLU A 33 -13.33 -16.60 -4.12
C GLU A 33 -13.03 -17.91 -3.37
N GLU A 34 -12.13 -18.75 -3.90
CA GLU A 34 -11.74 -20.02 -3.29
C GLU A 34 -10.93 -19.86 -1.98
N LEU A 35 -10.25 -18.72 -1.79
CA LEU A 35 -9.35 -18.50 -0.65
C LEU A 35 -10.05 -18.33 0.70
N ARG A 36 -11.37 -18.08 0.71
CA ARG A 36 -12.17 -17.85 1.93
C ARG A 36 -11.57 -16.77 2.85
N VAL A 37 -10.98 -15.73 2.26
CA VAL A 37 -10.43 -14.56 2.96
C VAL A 37 -11.42 -13.41 2.89
N ASP A 38 -11.46 -12.57 3.93
CA ASP A 38 -12.24 -11.33 3.88
C ASP A 38 -11.64 -10.33 2.88
N MET A 39 -12.32 -10.21 1.73
CA MET A 39 -11.91 -9.31 0.65
C MET A 39 -12.03 -7.83 1.02
N ASN A 40 -12.80 -7.46 2.06
CA ASN A 40 -12.80 -6.07 2.55
C ASN A 40 -11.44 -5.70 3.15
N VAL A 41 -10.81 -6.62 3.89
CA VAL A 41 -9.47 -6.39 4.45
C VAL A 41 -8.44 -6.27 3.32
N VAL A 42 -8.48 -7.18 2.35
CA VAL A 42 -7.59 -7.13 1.17
C VAL A 42 -7.76 -5.83 0.39
N LYS A 43 -9.00 -5.38 0.18
CA LYS A 43 -9.31 -4.10 -0.45
C LYS A 43 -8.76 -2.91 0.34
N ASN A 44 -8.93 -2.88 1.66
CA ASN A 44 -8.44 -1.77 2.50
C ASN A 44 -6.92 -1.66 2.42
N ILE A 45 -6.20 -2.78 2.56
CA ILE A 45 -4.75 -2.82 2.40
C ILE A 45 -4.34 -2.34 1.00
N SER A 46 -5.08 -2.77 -0.04
CA SER A 46 -4.81 -2.36 -1.42
C SER A 46 -4.96 -0.85 -1.61
N MET A 47 -5.99 -0.25 -1.00
CA MET A 47 -6.20 1.20 -1.04
C MET A 47 -5.07 1.95 -0.33
N GLU A 48 -4.59 1.48 0.83
CA GLU A 48 -3.44 2.09 1.51
C GLU A 48 -2.15 2.02 0.65
N ILE A 49 -1.92 0.90 -0.05
CA ILE A 49 -0.78 0.75 -0.97
C ILE A 49 -0.91 1.72 -2.16
N LEU A 50 -2.11 1.86 -2.74
CA LEU A 50 -2.34 2.78 -3.86
C LEU A 50 -2.20 4.25 -3.42
N ASP A 51 -2.72 4.60 -2.25
CA ASP A 51 -2.55 5.93 -1.64
C ASP A 51 -1.07 6.26 -1.40
N PHE A 52 -0.25 5.27 -1.03
CA PHE A 52 1.20 5.44 -0.95
C PHE A 52 1.81 5.83 -2.31
N TYR A 53 1.42 5.17 -3.41
CA TYR A 53 1.93 5.52 -4.74
C TYR A 53 1.52 6.93 -5.18
N GLU A 54 0.29 7.34 -4.90
CA GLU A 54 -0.18 8.70 -5.21
C GLU A 54 0.55 9.77 -4.36
N ASN A 55 0.64 9.54 -3.05
CA ASN A 55 1.30 10.49 -2.14
C ASN A 55 2.82 10.55 -2.35
N HIS A 56 3.46 9.43 -2.70
CA HIS A 56 4.90 9.41 -3.00
C HIS A 56 5.24 10.33 -4.17
N ARG A 57 4.37 10.46 -5.18
CA ARG A 57 4.60 11.39 -6.30
C ARG A 57 4.72 12.85 -5.85
N LEU A 58 4.16 13.19 -4.69
CA LEU A 58 4.19 14.55 -4.13
C LEU A 58 5.40 14.79 -3.22
N ILE A 59 6.18 13.75 -2.89
CA ILE A 59 7.38 13.86 -2.07
C ILE A 59 8.56 14.16 -3.00
N THR A 60 8.95 15.43 -3.06
CA THR A 60 10.13 15.89 -3.79
C THR A 60 11.35 16.00 -2.87
N ASP A 61 12.56 15.94 -3.45
CA ASP A 61 13.81 16.13 -2.69
C ASP A 61 13.85 17.46 -1.94
N GLU A 62 13.25 18.51 -2.52
CA GLU A 62 13.13 19.81 -1.87
C GLU A 62 12.32 19.74 -0.57
N ARG A 63 11.18 19.03 -0.59
CA ARG A 63 10.35 18.83 0.61
C ARG A 63 11.08 18.01 1.66
N ILE A 64 11.87 17.02 1.23
CA ILE A 64 12.72 16.20 2.11
C ILE A 64 13.77 17.09 2.79
N ASN A 65 14.48 17.93 2.02
CA ASN A 65 15.50 18.85 2.55
C ASN A 65 14.90 19.88 3.53
N VAL A 66 13.74 20.44 3.22
CA VAL A 66 13.02 21.35 4.14
C VAL A 66 12.65 20.63 5.44
N ALA A 67 12.20 19.38 5.37
CA ALA A 67 11.90 18.58 6.56
C ALA A 67 13.15 18.31 7.41
N PHE A 68 14.28 17.95 6.78
CA PHE A 68 15.56 17.77 7.47
C PHE A 68 16.06 19.06 8.14
N ASN A 69 15.94 20.20 7.46
CA ASN A 69 16.32 21.49 8.03
C ASN A 69 15.47 21.85 9.26
N LYS A 70 14.16 21.58 9.23
CA LYS A 70 13.30 21.73 10.43
C LYS A 70 13.69 20.80 11.57
N LEU A 71 14.24 19.63 11.26
CA LEU A 71 14.73 18.66 12.25
C LEU A 71 16.04 19.11 12.89
N ALA A 72 16.93 19.73 12.12
CA ALA A 72 18.19 20.28 12.58
C ALA A 72 18.00 21.51 13.49
N PHE A 73 16.93 22.28 13.27
CA PHE A 73 16.47 23.33 14.18
C PHE A 73 15.60 22.74 15.31
N LYS A 74 16.21 21.94 16.19
CA LYS A 74 15.74 21.82 17.58
C LYS A 74 16.55 22.82 18.43
N PRO A 75 15.95 23.51 19.41
CA PRO A 75 16.66 24.39 20.33
C PRO A 75 17.76 23.65 21.11
#